data_AF-A0A528EL72-F1
#
_entry.id   AF-A0A528EL72-F1
#
_cell.length_a   1.000
_cell.length_b   1.000
_cell.length_c   1.000
_cell.angle_alpha   90.00
_cell.angle_beta   90.00
_cell.angle_gamma   90.00
#
_symmetry.space_group_name_H-M   'P 1'
#
loop_
_entity.id
_entity.type
_entity.pdbx_description
1 polymer ?
#
loop_
_entity_poly.entity_id
_entity_poly.type
_entity_poly.pdbx_seq_one_letter_code
_entity_poly.pdbx_strand_id
1 'polypeptide(L)'
;LSEYTIFFRLVLPLVRPSMATVAVFTMIPIWNDLWFPLILAPSEETKTVTLGAQLFLGQFVTNWNAILAALSLAIMPVLILYVIFSRQLIRGITSGAVK
;
A
#
# COMPACT_ATOMS: atom_id res chain seq x y z
N LEU A 1 35.79 8.24 -9.74
CA LEU A 1 34.68 7.64 -8.97
C LEU A 1 34.03 6.59 -9.86
N SER A 2 33.86 5.34 -9.39
CA SER A 2 33.18 4.28 -10.17
C SER A 2 31.72 4.68 -10.46
N GLU A 3 31.16 4.32 -11.62
CA GLU A 3 29.76 4.64 -11.97
C GLU A 3 28.77 4.17 -10.91
N TYR A 4 29.02 3.00 -10.30
CA TYR A 4 28.19 2.47 -9.21
C TYR A 4 28.18 3.40 -7.99
N THR A 5 29.32 4.01 -7.64
CA THR A 5 29.39 4.96 -6.52
C THR A 5 28.60 6.22 -6.81
N ILE A 6 28.63 6.73 -8.05
CA ILE A 6 27.85 7.91 -8.44
C ILE A 6 26.35 7.60 -8.40
N PHE A 7 25.95 6.44 -8.91
CA PHE A 7 24.55 6.00 -8.89
C PHE A 7 24.00 5.90 -7.46
N PHE A 8 24.64 5.12 -6.58
CA PHE A 8 24.13 4.88 -5.22
C PHE A 8 24.26 6.09 -4.29
N ARG A 9 25.28 6.93 -4.47
CA ARG A 9 25.59 8.02 -3.54
C ARG A 9 25.03 9.38 -3.96
N LEU A 10 24.76 9.56 -5.25
CA LEU A 10 24.36 10.86 -5.83
C LEU A 10 22.97 10.78 -6.47
N VAL A 11 22.73 9.80 -7.34
CA VAL A 11 21.46 9.68 -8.08
C VAL A 11 20.34 9.10 -7.20
N LEU A 12 20.58 7.97 -6.53
CA LEU A 12 19.60 7.28 -5.70
C LEU A 12 18.95 8.16 -4.60
N PRO A 13 19.70 8.95 -3.79
CA PRO A 13 19.08 9.83 -2.79
C PRO A 13 18.27 10.98 -3.41
N LEU A 14 18.64 11.43 -4.62
CA LEU A 14 17.92 12.49 -5.33
C LEU A 14 16.55 12.01 -5.84
N VAL A 15 16.47 10.76 -6.28
CA VAL A 15 15.23 10.15 -6.80
C VAL A 15 14.40 9.48 -5.70
N ARG A 16 14.95 9.31 -4.49
CA ARG A 16 14.26 8.77 -3.29
C ARG A 16 12.84 9.34 -3.07
N PRO A 17 12.57 10.66 -3.12
CA PRO A 17 11.21 11.19 -2.96
C PRO A 17 10.26 10.75 -4.08
N SER A 18 10.74 10.70 -5.33
CA SER A 18 9.94 10.22 -6.46
C SER A 18 9.65 8.72 -6.37
N MET A 19 10.64 7.91 -5.95
CA MET A 19 10.46 6.49 -5.71
C MET A 19 9.46 6.22 -4.59
N ALA A 20 9.48 7.01 -3.52
CA ALA A 20 8.51 6.91 -2.44
C ALA A 20 7.08 7.14 -2.93
N THR A 21 6.87 8.17 -3.75
CA THR A 21 5.57 8.45 -4.36
C THR A 21 5.11 7.26 -5.22
N VAL A 22 5.95 6.79 -6.14
CA VAL A 22 5.61 5.63 -6.99
C VAL A 22 5.33 4.38 -6.16
N ALA A 23 6.12 4.11 -5.11
CA ALA A 23 5.90 2.98 -4.22
C ALA A 23 4.53 3.05 -3.53
N VAL A 24 4.12 4.22 -3.03
CA VAL A 24 2.81 4.40 -2.41
C VAL A 24 1.67 4.25 -3.42
N PHE A 25 1.79 4.88 -4.60
CA PHE A 25 0.80 4.78 -5.67
C PHE A 25 0.64 3.36 -6.20
N THR A 26 1.69 2.54 -6.19
CA THR A 26 1.63 1.13 -6.61
C THR A 26 1.16 0.22 -5.48
N MET A 27 1.59 0.46 -4.23
CA MET A 27 1.25 -0.39 -3.09
C MET A 27 -0.22 -0.28 -2.68
N ILE A 28 -0.81 0.93 -2.72
CA ILE A 28 -2.22 1.12 -2.31
C ILE A 28 -3.20 0.27 -3.14
N PRO A 29 -3.16 0.29 -4.49
CA PRO A 29 -4.02 -0.57 -5.31
C PRO A 29 -3.77 -2.05 -5.07
N ILE A 30 -2.51 -2.49 -5.01
CA ILE A 30 -2.16 -3.89 -4.77
C ILE A 30 -2.68 -4.37 -3.41
N TRP A 31 -2.58 -3.53 -2.37
CA TRP A 31 -3.06 -3.85 -1.04
C TRP A 31 -4.59 -3.94 -0.97
N ASN A 32 -5.29 -3.08 -1.71
CA ASN A 32 -6.75 -3.08 -1.79
C ASN A 32 -7.29 -4.07 -2.83
N ASP A 33 -6.43 -4.78 -3.57
CA ASP A 33 -6.87 -5.69 -4.61
C ASP A 33 -7.54 -6.93 -4.01
N LEU A 34 -8.79 -7.10 -4.39
CA LEU A 34 -9.64 -8.21 -3.98
C LEU A 34 -9.70 -9.29 -5.06
N TRP A 35 -9.59 -8.89 -6.33
CA TRP A 35 -9.87 -9.77 -7.47
C TRP A 35 -8.74 -10.76 -7.70
N PHE A 36 -7.50 -10.29 -7.63
CA PHE A 36 -6.34 -11.15 -7.85
C PHE A 36 -6.22 -12.27 -6.80
N PRO A 37 -6.34 -12.01 -5.48
CA PRO A 37 -6.30 -13.08 -4.47
C PRO A 37 -7.51 -14.02 -4.55
N LEU A 38 -8.69 -13.51 -4.89
CA LEU A 38 -9.91 -14.32 -5.02
C LEU A 38 -9.76 -15.39 -6.12
N ILE A 39 -9.06 -15.08 -7.21
CA ILE A 39 -8.91 -15.98 -8.36
C ILE A 39 -7.71 -16.92 -8.18
N LEU A 40 -6.55 -16.42 -7.74
CA LEU A 40 -5.30 -17.21 -7.66
C LEU A 40 -5.11 -17.99 -6.36
N ALA A 41 -5.68 -17.50 -5.25
CA ALA A 41 -5.30 -17.96 -3.91
C ALA A 41 -6.53 -18.16 -3.00
N PRO A 42 -7.48 -19.04 -3.38
CA PRO A 42 -8.73 -19.22 -2.64
C PRO A 42 -8.57 -19.97 -1.31
N SER A 43 -7.40 -20.55 -1.03
CA SER A 43 -7.15 -21.28 0.23
C SER A 43 -7.14 -20.33 1.44
N GLU A 44 -7.63 -20.82 2.58
CA GLU A 44 -7.76 -20.01 3.81
C GLU A 44 -6.44 -19.42 4.30
N GLU A 45 -5.32 -20.12 4.09
CA GLU A 45 -4.00 -19.71 4.56
C GLU A 45 -3.39 -18.53 3.77
N THR A 46 -3.86 -18.27 2.55
CA THR A 46 -3.32 -17.20 1.68
C THR A 46 -4.29 -16.03 1.48
N LYS A 47 -5.40 -16.00 2.23
CA LYS A 47 -6.40 -14.93 2.09
C LYS A 47 -5.80 -13.59 2.53
N THR A 48 -5.92 -12.59 1.67
CA THR A 48 -5.61 -11.21 2.04
C THR A 48 -6.62 -10.70 3.05
N VAL A 49 -6.25 -9.68 3.85
CA VAL A 49 -7.14 -9.06 4.84
C VAL A 49 -8.46 -8.60 4.20
N THR A 50 -8.38 -8.07 2.97
CA THR A 50 -9.53 -7.61 2.17
C THR A 50 -10.44 -8.76 1.75
N LEU A 51 -9.88 -9.91 1.35
CA LEU A 51 -10.64 -11.11 1.00
C LEU A 51 -11.25 -11.78 2.25
N GLY A 52 -10.49 -11.84 3.34
CA GLY A 52 -10.96 -12.38 4.63
C GLY A 52 -12.13 -11.59 5.21
N ALA A 53 -12.14 -10.26 5.03
CA ALA A 53 -13.24 -9.41 5.45
C ALA A 53 -14.58 -9.79 4.78
N GLN A 54 -14.55 -10.30 3.55
CA GLN A 54 -15.77 -10.74 2.86
C GLN A 54 -16.42 -11.98 3.48
N LEU A 55 -15.66 -12.82 4.17
CA LEU A 55 -16.21 -14.00 4.84
C LEU A 55 -17.17 -13.64 5.98
N PHE A 56 -17.02 -12.44 6.55
CA PHE A 56 -17.89 -11.93 7.61
C PHE A 56 -19.20 -11.31 7.07
N LEU A 57 -19.29 -11.11 5.75
CA LEU A 57 -20.53 -10.74 5.04
C LEU A 57 -21.28 -12.03 4.69
N GLY A 58 -21.94 -12.63 5.67
CA GLY A 58 -22.74 -13.84 5.46
C GLY A 58 -24.08 -13.56 4.76
N GLN A 59 -24.62 -14.55 4.03
CA GLN A 59 -25.93 -14.42 3.35
C GLN A 59 -27.12 -14.22 4.32
N PHE A 60 -27.00 -14.67 5.57
CA PHE A 60 -28.10 -14.62 6.55
C PHE A 60 -27.81 -13.75 7.77
N VAL A 61 -26.53 -13.63 8.16
CA VAL A 61 -26.09 -12.79 9.29
C VAL A 61 -24.75 -12.16 8.94
N THR A 62 -24.70 -10.83 9.01
CA THR A 62 -23.48 -10.04 8.81
C THR A 62 -22.84 -9.72 10.16
N ASN A 63 -21.58 -10.11 10.35
CA ASN A 63 -20.84 -9.75 11.57
C ASN A 63 -20.11 -8.41 11.38
N TRP A 64 -20.84 -7.32 11.65
CA TRP A 64 -20.30 -5.96 11.53
C TRP A 64 -19.08 -5.69 12.41
N ASN A 65 -19.02 -6.29 13.60
CA ASN A 65 -17.87 -6.13 14.51
C ASN A 65 -16.60 -6.72 13.89
N ALA A 66 -16.69 -7.91 13.30
CA ALA A 66 -15.57 -8.56 12.64
C ALA A 66 -15.13 -7.82 11.37
N ILE A 67 -16.09 -7.30 10.58
CA ILE A 67 -15.80 -6.50 9.37
C ILE A 67 -15.05 -5.22 9.75
N LEU A 68 -15.54 -4.47 10.74
CA LEU A 68 -14.90 -3.22 11.15
C LEU A 68 -13.51 -3.47 11.77
N ALA A 69 -13.32 -4.55 12.51
CA ALA A 69 -12.02 -4.96 13.01
C ALA A 69 -11.05 -5.30 11.86
N ALA A 70 -11.51 -6.06 10.86
CA ALA A 70 -10.70 -6.40 9.68
C ALA A 70 -10.33 -5.16 8.86
N LEU A 71 -11.27 -4.23 8.65
CA LEU A 71 -11.01 -2.96 7.94
C LEU A 71 -10.05 -2.06 8.71
N SER A 72 -10.16 -2.02 10.05
CA SER A 72 -9.23 -1.28 10.91
C SER A 72 -7.81 -1.85 10.83
N LEU A 73 -7.68 -3.17 10.71
CA LEU A 73 -6.39 -3.81 10.49
C LEU A 73 -5.87 -3.56 9.06
N ALA A 74 -6.76 -3.55 8.07
CA ALA A 74 -6.41 -3.29 6.68
C ALA A 74 -5.84 -1.88 6.44
N ILE A 75 -6.23 -0.88 7.23
CA ILE A 75 -5.68 0.49 7.10
C ILE A 75 -4.30 0.68 7.74
N MET A 76 -3.91 -0.18 8.68
CA MET A 76 -2.63 -0.08 9.41
C MET A 76 -1.39 0.05 8.50
N PRO A 77 -1.17 -0.81 7.49
CA PRO A 77 0.01 -0.69 6.64
C PRO A 77 0.01 0.58 5.79
N VAL A 78 -1.17 1.07 5.39
CA VAL A 78 -1.30 2.35 4.68
C VAL A 78 -0.90 3.51 5.58
N LEU A 79 -1.32 3.48 6.85
CA LEU A 79 -0.91 4.47 7.85
C LEU A 79 0.60 4.43 8.12
N ILE A 80 1.20 3.24 8.22
CA ILE A 80 2.64 3.07 8.39
C ILE A 80 3.40 3.68 7.21
N LEU A 81 2.98 3.36 5.97
CA LEU A 81 3.55 3.94 4.76
C LEU A 81 3.40 5.47 4.76
N TYR A 82 2.22 5.97 5.12
CA TYR A 82 1.99 7.40 5.21
C TYR A 82 2.92 8.06 6.21
N VAL A 83 3.10 7.51 7.42
CA VAL A 83 4.01 8.09 8.42
C VAL A 83 5.46 8.14 7.90
N ILE A 84 5.94 7.06 7.28
CA ILE A 84 7.31 6.98 6.73
C ILE A 84 7.51 7.96 5.57
N PHE A 85 6.52 8.08 4.67
CA PHE A 85 6.65 8.79 3.40
C PHE A 85 5.96 10.16 3.35
N SER A 86 5.22 10.56 4.38
CA SER A 86 4.42 11.79 4.45
C SER A 86 5.17 13.03 3.95
N ARG A 87 6.38 13.25 4.46
CA ARG A 87 7.21 14.40 4.06
C ARG A 87 7.62 14.38 2.59
N GLN A 88 7.77 13.20 2.00
CA GLN A 88 8.21 13.00 0.61
C GLN A 88 7.02 13.08 -0.35
N LEU A 89 5.89 12.50 0.04
CA LEU A 89 4.61 12.65 -0.67
C LEU A 89 4.18 14.12 -0.78
N ILE A 90 4.20 14.86 0.34
CA ILE A 90 3.84 16.29 0.35
C ILE A 90 4.75 17.09 -0.58
N ARG A 91 6.08 16.89 -0.49
CA ARG A 91 7.05 17.56 -1.36
C ARG A 91 6.87 17.22 -2.83
N GLY A 92 6.63 15.96 -3.16
CA GLY A 92 6.43 15.49 -4.54
C GLY A 92 5.16 16.04 -5.19
N ILE A 93 4.05 16.11 -4.44
CA ILE A 93 2.80 16.70 -4.92
C ILE A 93 2.99 18.22 -5.14
N THR A 94 3.66 18.91 -4.22
CA THR A 94 3.91 20.36 -4.37
C THR A 94 4.88 20.70 -5.51
N SER A 95 5.89 19.88 -5.80
CA SER A 95 6.81 20.19 -6.90
C SER A 95 6.23 19.90 -8.29
N GLY A 96 5.26 18.98 -8.38
CA GLY A 96 4.53 18.70 -9.61
C GLY A 96 3.44 19.73 -9.94
N ALA A 97 2.87 20.38 -8.93
CA ALA A 97 1.81 21.39 -9.08
C ALA A 97 2.30 22.79 -9.51
N VAL A 98 3.62 23.04 -9.50
CA VAL A 98 4.22 24.34 -9.90
C VAL A 98 4.80 24.27 -11.33
N LYS A 99 4.25 23.41 -12.19
CA LYS A 99 4.53 23.42 -13.64
C LYS A 99 3.24 23.58 -14.43
#